data_AF-A0A1I2ZM27-F1
#
_entry.id   AF-A0A1I2ZM27-F1
#
_cell.length_a   1.000
_cell.length_b   1.000
_cell.length_c   1.000
_cell.angle_alpha   90.00
_cell.angle_beta   90.00
_cell.angle_gamma   90.00
#
_symmetry.space_group_name_H-M   'P 1'
#
loop_
_entity.id
_entity.type
_entity.pdbx_description
1 polymer ?
#
loop_
_entity_poly.entity_id
_entity_poly.type
_entity_poly.pdbx_seq_one_letter_code
_entity_poly.pdbx_strand_id
1 'polypeptide(L)'
;MSRKLVFTFFIVILLIASTPFILYYYKLGSPELSTDHEEWGQFGDFIGGTLNPFLSLVSIFVLAYITYEVSQIETHIQQRSLDTQRVLVLTQLRQAVLEEYARLIDIVLSSYDQTSRAIGDKAGETHQRLQVLHENHQHVFPIFTSDTVFNEVLVTLEAITSSNSMLNGTGGSDGANTHALTLAQNIYRLEDLKKEAKSRLQSFMLESLSG
;
A
#
# COMPACT_ATOMS: atom_id res chain seq x y z
N MET A 1 -28.78 4.40 7.84
CA MET A 1 -30.09 4.36 8.54
C MET A 1 -31.08 3.46 7.80
N SER A 2 -31.67 2.46 8.45
CA SER A 2 -32.76 1.72 7.80
C SER A 2 -33.91 2.70 7.57
N ARG A 3 -34.54 2.69 6.39
CA ARG A 3 -35.69 3.56 6.07
C ARG A 3 -36.78 3.54 7.17
N LYS A 4 -36.85 2.41 7.89
CA LYS A 4 -37.73 2.18 9.03
C LYS A 4 -37.43 3.12 10.22
N LEU A 5 -36.16 3.38 10.54
CA LEU A 5 -35.78 4.19 11.70
C LEU A 5 -36.11 5.67 11.48
N VAL A 6 -35.90 6.20 10.27
CA VAL A 6 -36.30 7.57 9.89
C VAL A 6 -37.83 7.72 10.00
N PHE A 7 -38.55 6.74 9.47
CA PHE A 7 -40.01 6.73 9.47
C PHE A 7 -40.60 6.64 10.89
N THR A 8 -40.04 5.78 11.75
CA THR A 8 -40.43 5.71 13.18
C THR A 8 -40.19 7.05 13.87
N PHE A 9 -39.05 7.69 13.62
CA PHE A 9 -38.72 8.97 14.23
C PHE A 9 -39.69 10.10 13.81
N PHE A 10 -40.06 10.13 12.53
CA PHE A 10 -41.04 11.06 12.00
C PHE A 10 -42.43 10.88 12.65
N ILE A 11 -42.87 9.63 12.85
CA ILE A 11 -44.13 9.32 13.53
C ILE A 11 -44.11 9.81 14.98
N VAL A 12 -43.00 9.63 15.71
CA VAL A 12 -42.87 10.06 17.11
C VAL A 12 -42.95 11.60 17.22
N ILE A 13 -42.26 12.33 16.34
CA ILE A 13 -42.36 13.80 16.28
C ILE A 13 -43.81 14.23 16.02
N LEU A 14 -44.50 13.60 15.06
CA LEU A 14 -45.86 13.94 14.69
C LEU A 14 -46.86 13.67 15.83
N LEU A 15 -46.69 12.58 16.58
CA LEU A 15 -47.49 12.27 17.76
C LEU A 15 -47.30 13.31 18.88
N ILE A 16 -46.05 13.68 19.17
CA ILE A 16 -45.72 14.68 20.21
C ILE A 16 -46.26 16.06 19.82
N ALA A 17 -46.08 16.46 18.55
CA ALA A 17 -46.61 17.72 18.04
C ALA A 17 -48.15 17.77 18.05
N SER A 18 -48.83 16.64 17.90
CA SER A 18 -50.30 16.56 17.92
C SER A 18 -50.88 16.54 19.34
N THR A 19 -50.09 16.14 20.35
CA THR A 19 -50.55 15.99 21.74
C THR A 19 -51.19 17.26 22.32
N PRO A 20 -50.62 18.47 22.16
CA PRO A 20 -51.24 19.67 22.70
C PRO A 20 -52.52 20.11 21.95
N PHE A 21 -52.63 19.84 20.64
CA PHE A 21 -53.88 20.06 19.89
C PHE A 21 -54.99 19.11 20.38
N ILE A 22 -54.64 17.86 20.63
CA ILE A 22 -55.55 16.84 21.17
C ILE A 22 -55.99 17.24 22.58
N LEU A 23 -55.06 17.64 23.46
CA LEU A 23 -55.38 18.07 24.82
C LEU A 23 -56.24 19.34 24.84
N TYR A 24 -55.98 20.30 23.95
CA TYR A 24 -56.80 21.50 23.79
C TYR A 24 -58.24 21.14 23.41
N TYR A 25 -58.42 20.27 22.40
CA TYR A 25 -59.74 19.80 21.96
C TYR A 25 -60.51 19.05 23.06
N TYR A 26 -59.84 18.24 23.88
CA TYR A 26 -60.49 17.48 24.95
C TYR A 26 -60.79 18.30 26.21
N LYS A 27 -60.01 19.36 26.52
CA LYS A 27 -60.22 20.18 27.73
C LYS A 27 -61.19 21.35 27.53
N LEU A 28 -61.19 22.00 26.36
CA LEU A 28 -62.12 23.08 26.03
C LEU A 28 -63.31 22.48 25.26
N GLY A 29 -64.30 21.97 25.99
CA GLY A 29 -65.52 21.36 25.42
C GLY A 29 -66.48 22.32 24.70
N SER A 30 -65.98 23.39 24.07
CA SER A 30 -66.77 24.39 23.35
C SER A 30 -66.14 24.67 21.97
N PRO A 31 -66.88 24.58 20.86
CA PRO A 31 -66.34 24.71 19.50
C PRO A 31 -66.03 26.15 19.05
N GLU A 32 -66.09 27.13 19.95
CA GLU A 32 -65.85 28.53 19.61
C GLU A 32 -64.36 28.88 19.78
N LEU A 33 -63.73 29.29 18.68
CA LEU A 33 -62.36 29.80 18.69
C LEU A 33 -62.33 31.10 19.50
N SER A 34 -61.39 31.21 20.43
CA SER A 34 -61.22 32.43 21.20
C SER A 34 -60.88 33.60 20.28
N THR A 35 -61.59 34.71 20.46
CA THR A 35 -61.30 36.00 19.80
C THR A 35 -60.19 36.78 20.51
N ASP A 36 -59.78 36.34 21.70
CA ASP A 36 -58.72 36.99 22.47
C ASP A 36 -57.35 36.54 21.96
N HIS A 37 -56.54 37.51 21.54
CA HIS A 37 -55.18 37.25 21.06
C HIS A 37 -54.24 36.80 22.18
N GLU A 38 -54.50 37.16 23.44
CA GLU A 38 -53.65 36.80 24.57
C GLU A 38 -53.66 35.28 24.81
N GLU A 39 -54.81 34.63 24.68
CA GLU A 39 -54.96 33.18 24.83
C GLU A 39 -54.21 32.39 23.75
N TRP A 40 -54.16 32.91 22.52
CA TRP A 40 -53.36 32.33 21.44
C TRP A 40 -51.85 32.48 21.68
N GLY A 41 -51.43 33.59 22.29
CA GLY A 41 -50.05 33.79 22.75
C GLY A 41 -49.64 32.75 23.79
N GLN A 42 -50.44 32.56 24.83
CA GLN A 42 -50.19 31.58 25.89
C GLN A 42 -50.19 30.13 25.37
N PHE A 43 -51.06 29.80 24.42
CA PHE A 43 -51.04 28.51 23.74
C PHE A 43 -49.75 28.32 22.94
N GLY A 44 -49.34 29.33 22.17
CA GLY A 44 -48.07 29.33 21.44
C GLY A 44 -46.87 29.11 22.37
N ASP A 45 -46.86 29.73 23.55
CA ASP A 45 -45.81 29.55 24.56
C ASP A 45 -45.76 28.13 25.13
N PHE A 46 -46.92 27.49 25.37
CA PHE A 46 -46.98 26.10 25.81
C PHE A 46 -46.48 25.13 24.74
N ILE A 47 -46.90 25.33 23.48
CA ILE A 47 -46.43 24.56 22.32
C ILE A 47 -44.92 24.72 22.16
N GLY A 48 -44.44 25.96 22.11
CA GLY A 48 -43.04 26.30 21.94
C GLY A 48 -42.18 25.77 23.09
N GLY A 49 -42.64 25.93 24.33
CA GLY A 49 -41.96 25.46 25.54
C GLY A 49 -41.84 23.93 25.62
N THR A 50 -42.78 23.19 25.01
CA THR A 50 -42.74 21.72 24.99
C THR A 50 -42.00 21.18 23.76
N LEU A 51 -42.19 21.79 22.59
CA LEU A 51 -41.55 21.35 21.34
C LEU A 51 -40.07 21.71 21.26
N ASN A 52 -39.64 22.89 21.74
CA ASN A 52 -38.24 23.30 21.61
C ASN A 52 -37.24 22.34 22.30
N PRO A 53 -37.46 21.91 23.55
CA PRO A 53 -36.59 20.93 24.19
C PRO A 53 -36.55 19.59 23.43
N PHE A 54 -37.70 19.17 22.88
CA PHE A 54 -37.78 17.95 22.08
C PHE A 54 -37.01 18.09 20.76
N LEU A 55 -37.19 19.20 20.04
CA LEU A 55 -36.46 19.49 18.80
C LEU A 55 -34.95 19.60 19.05
N SER A 56 -34.55 20.19 20.19
CA SER A 56 -33.14 20.29 20.57
C SER A 56 -32.53 18.90 20.84
N LEU A 57 -33.25 18.02 21.54
CA LEU A 57 -32.85 16.61 21.71
C LEU A 57 -32.71 15.90 20.36
N VAL A 58 -33.69 16.05 19.48
CA VAL A 58 -33.64 15.51 18.11
C VAL A 58 -32.40 15.99 17.37
N SER A 59 -32.11 17.28 17.39
CA SER A 59 -30.94 17.87 16.74
C SER A 59 -29.63 17.27 17.24
N ILE A 60 -29.51 17.06 18.56
CA ILE A 60 -28.33 16.41 19.16
C ILE A 60 -28.20 14.96 18.67
N PHE A 61 -29.28 14.18 18.64
CA PHE A 61 -29.24 12.81 18.15
C PHE A 61 -28.87 12.71 16.68
N VAL A 62 -29.45 13.58 15.84
CA VAL A 62 -29.13 13.65 14.41
C VAL A 62 -27.66 14.00 14.21
N LEU A 63 -27.17 15.01 14.93
CA LEU A 63 -25.77 15.42 14.86
C LEU A 63 -24.84 14.29 15.29
N ALA A 64 -25.09 13.67 16.44
CA ALA A 64 -24.29 12.55 16.94
C ALA A 64 -24.26 11.37 15.94
N TYR A 65 -25.39 11.07 15.30
CA TYR A 65 -25.46 10.03 14.28
C TYR A 65 -24.64 10.38 13.04
N ILE A 66 -24.75 11.61 12.53
CA ILE A 66 -23.96 12.08 11.38
C ILE A 66 -22.48 12.02 11.71
N THR A 67 -22.08 12.52 12.87
CA THR A 67 -20.69 12.48 13.33
C THR A 67 -20.16 11.06 13.41
N TYR A 68 -20.96 10.12 13.93
CA TYR A 68 -20.58 8.71 13.99
C TYR A 68 -20.38 8.10 12.58
N GLU A 69 -21.34 8.28 11.68
CA GLU A 69 -21.22 7.76 10.30
C GLU A 69 -20.02 8.36 9.56
N VAL A 70 -19.78 9.66 9.71
CA VAL A 70 -18.60 10.34 9.13
C VAL A 70 -17.31 9.77 9.70
N SER A 71 -17.21 9.61 11.02
CA SER A 71 -16.03 9.03 11.67
C SER A 71 -15.73 7.60 11.21
N GLN A 72 -16.76 6.79 10.98
CA GLN A 72 -16.61 5.44 10.43
C GLN A 72 -16.11 5.47 8.99
N ILE A 73 -16.64 6.37 8.15
CA ILE A 73 -16.18 6.56 6.77
C ILE A 73 -14.72 7.01 6.73
N GLU A 74 -14.35 7.99 7.57
CA GLU A 74 -12.97 8.48 7.69
C GLU A 74 -12.01 7.37 8.08
N THR A 75 -12.39 6.53 9.04
CA THR A 75 -11.59 5.37 9.47
C THR A 75 -11.36 4.39 8.31
N HIS A 76 -12.40 4.08 7.53
CA HIS A 76 -12.27 3.21 6.36
C HIS A 76 -11.41 3.81 5.25
N ILE A 77 -11.55 5.12 4.98
CA ILE A 77 -10.71 5.83 4.01
C ILE A 77 -9.25 5.83 4.48
N GLN A 78 -9.01 6.06 5.77
CA GLN A 78 -7.68 6.05 6.37
C GLN A 78 -7.02 4.68 6.32
N GLN A 79 -7.76 3.61 6.58
CA GLN A 79 -7.24 2.24 6.43
C GLN A 79 -6.86 1.96 4.97
N ARG A 80 -7.72 2.30 4.01
CA ARG A 80 -7.42 2.12 2.59
C ARG A 80 -6.22 2.96 2.13
N SER A 81 -6.07 4.18 2.64
CA SER A 81 -4.92 5.02 2.30
C SER A 81 -3.63 4.47 2.88
N LEU A 82 -3.66 3.92 4.10
CA LEU A 82 -2.52 3.21 4.70
C LEU A 82 -2.15 1.95 3.92
N ASP A 83 -3.13 1.15 3.50
CA ASP A 83 -2.87 -0.05 2.70
C ASP A 83 -2.30 0.31 1.33
N THR A 84 -2.81 1.36 0.70
CA THR A 84 -2.26 1.90 -0.54
C THR A 84 -0.81 2.37 -0.35
N GLN A 85 -0.52 3.09 0.74
CA GLN A 85 0.84 3.53 1.07
C GLN A 85 1.77 2.35 1.32
N ARG A 86 1.32 1.31 2.04
CA ARG A 86 2.11 0.09 2.27
C ARG A 86 2.45 -0.60 0.95
N VAL A 87 1.46 -0.81 0.08
CA VAL A 87 1.67 -1.42 -1.25
C VAL A 87 2.64 -0.58 -2.08
N LEU A 88 2.49 0.75 -2.06
CA LEU A 88 3.39 1.67 -2.77
C LEU A 88 4.83 1.55 -2.26
N VAL A 89 5.04 1.63 -0.94
CA VAL A 89 6.37 1.53 -0.33
C VAL A 89 7.00 0.17 -0.62
N LEU A 90 6.23 -0.92 -0.52
CA LEU A 90 6.72 -2.26 -0.87
C LEU A 90 7.13 -2.34 -2.35
N THR A 91 6.33 -1.75 -3.24
CA THR A 91 6.66 -1.70 -4.68
C THR A 91 7.93 -0.89 -4.93
N GLN A 92 8.11 0.25 -4.26
CA GLN A 92 9.32 1.07 -4.34
C GLN A 92 10.56 0.34 -3.83
N LEU A 93 10.46 -0.31 -2.66
CA LEU A 93 11.55 -1.11 -2.11
C LEU A 93 11.92 -2.25 -3.07
N ARG A 94 10.92 -2.91 -3.65
CA ARG A 94 11.18 -4.01 -4.60
C ARG A 94 11.86 -3.52 -5.86
N GLN A 95 11.41 -2.38 -6.41
CA GLN A 95 12.03 -1.73 -7.55
C GLN A 95 13.48 -1.32 -7.24
N ALA A 96 13.73 -0.78 -6.05
CA ALA A 96 15.07 -0.39 -5.61
C ALA A 96 16.02 -1.59 -5.55
N VAL A 97 15.58 -2.73 -5.01
CA VAL A 97 16.36 -3.98 -4.98
C VAL A 97 16.63 -4.51 -6.39
N LEU A 98 15.64 -4.46 -7.29
CA LEU A 98 15.80 -4.84 -8.70
C LEU A 98 16.86 -4.00 -9.43
N GLU A 99 16.80 -2.69 -9.22
CA GLU A 99 17.76 -1.74 -9.78
C GLU A 99 19.15 -1.93 -9.19
N GLU A 100 19.25 -2.16 -7.88
CA GLU A 100 20.50 -2.47 -7.21
C GLU A 100 21.13 -3.76 -7.75
N TYR A 101 20.33 -4.83 -7.86
CA TYR A 101 20.76 -6.11 -8.42
C TYR A 101 21.31 -5.94 -9.86
N ALA A 102 20.55 -5.27 -10.72
CA ALA A 102 20.96 -5.02 -12.11
C ALA A 102 22.22 -4.15 -12.19
N ARG A 103 22.29 -3.09 -11.37
CA ARG A 103 23.43 -2.16 -11.31
C ARG A 103 24.70 -2.87 -10.88
N LEU A 104 24.62 -3.74 -9.88
CA LEU A 104 25.76 -4.53 -9.39
C LEU A 104 26.35 -5.40 -10.50
N ILE A 105 25.50 -6.07 -11.29
CA ILE A 105 25.97 -6.85 -12.44
C ILE A 105 26.52 -5.94 -13.55
N ASP A 106 25.90 -4.79 -13.82
CA ASP A 106 26.37 -3.82 -14.82
C ASP A 106 27.76 -3.26 -14.54
N ILE A 107 28.14 -3.12 -13.25
CA ILE A 107 29.50 -2.74 -12.88
C ILE A 107 30.52 -3.75 -13.43
N VAL A 108 30.21 -5.05 -13.36
CA VAL A 108 31.10 -6.09 -13.88
C VAL A 108 31.10 -6.09 -15.41
N LEU A 109 29.93 -6.07 -16.04
CA LEU A 109 29.80 -6.08 -17.50
C LEU A 109 30.47 -4.88 -18.17
N SER A 110 30.31 -3.67 -17.61
CA SER A 110 30.96 -2.46 -18.12
C SER A 110 32.47 -2.45 -17.92
N SER A 111 32.99 -3.17 -16.92
CA SER A 111 34.43 -3.28 -16.67
C SER A 111 35.15 -4.21 -17.66
N TYR A 112 34.42 -4.95 -18.49
CA TYR A 112 34.98 -5.91 -19.43
C TYR A 112 35.76 -5.29 -20.60
N ASP A 113 35.57 -4.00 -20.87
CA ASP A 113 36.24 -3.30 -21.98
C ASP A 113 37.56 -2.59 -21.56
N GLN A 114 37.87 -2.54 -20.26
CA GLN A 114 38.95 -1.72 -19.73
C GLN A 114 40.00 -2.58 -19.00
N THR A 115 41.02 -3.06 -19.72
CA THR A 115 42.27 -3.63 -19.17
C THR A 115 42.05 -4.68 -18.07
N SER A 116 42.00 -5.96 -18.44
CA SER A 116 41.58 -7.15 -17.65
C SER A 116 41.86 -7.19 -16.14
N ARG A 117 42.80 -6.43 -15.57
CA ARG A 117 43.11 -6.47 -14.13
C ARG A 117 41.91 -6.12 -13.24
N ALA A 118 41.05 -5.17 -13.61
CA ALA A 118 39.99 -4.68 -12.73
C ALA A 118 38.71 -5.55 -12.67
N ILE A 119 38.43 -6.36 -13.70
CA ILE A 119 37.16 -7.10 -13.78
C ILE A 119 37.03 -8.15 -12.69
N GLY A 120 38.13 -8.84 -12.35
CA GLY A 120 38.13 -9.87 -11.31
C GLY A 120 37.83 -9.30 -9.93
N ASP A 121 38.41 -8.14 -9.60
CA ASP A 121 38.16 -7.43 -8.35
C ASP A 121 36.70 -6.95 -8.27
N LYS A 122 36.17 -6.40 -9.38
CA LYS A 122 34.77 -5.96 -9.46
C LYS A 122 33.79 -7.11 -9.38
N ALA A 123 34.09 -8.25 -10.01
CA ALA A 123 33.29 -9.46 -9.89
C ALA A 123 33.28 -10.00 -8.46
N GLY A 124 34.44 -9.99 -7.78
CA GLY A 124 34.53 -10.40 -6.36
C GLY A 124 33.77 -9.47 -5.43
N GLU A 125 33.92 -8.15 -5.58
CA GLU A 125 33.16 -7.14 -4.83
C GLU A 125 31.65 -7.30 -5.04
N THR A 126 31.25 -7.55 -6.28
CA THR A 126 29.85 -7.75 -6.67
C THR A 126 29.28 -9.04 -6.09
N HIS A 127 30.04 -10.14 -6.12
CA HIS A 127 29.65 -11.42 -5.53
C HIS A 127 29.34 -11.24 -4.03
N GLN A 128 30.24 -10.61 -3.28
CA GLN A 128 30.05 -10.37 -1.84
C GLN A 128 28.81 -9.52 -1.56
N ARG A 129 28.60 -8.44 -2.34
CA ARG A 129 27.42 -7.57 -2.18
C ARG A 129 26.12 -8.29 -2.50
N LEU A 130 26.08 -9.08 -3.57
CA LEU A 130 24.91 -9.85 -3.94
C LEU A 130 24.60 -10.94 -2.92
N GLN A 131 25.63 -11.58 -2.35
CA GLN A 131 25.45 -12.56 -1.28
C GLN A 131 24.77 -11.91 -0.05
N VAL A 132 25.30 -10.77 0.41
CA VAL A 132 24.72 -10.02 1.54
C VAL A 132 23.30 -9.53 1.21
N LEU A 133 23.05 -9.09 -0.04
CA LEU A 133 21.73 -8.68 -0.50
C LEU A 133 20.74 -9.86 -0.44
N HIS A 134 21.15 -11.04 -0.94
CA HIS A 134 20.33 -12.23 -0.86
C HIS A 134 19.98 -12.56 0.59
N GLU A 135 20.96 -12.58 1.49
CA GLU A 135 20.77 -12.89 2.91
C GLU A 135 19.85 -11.89 3.63
N ASN A 136 20.07 -10.58 3.43
CA ASN A 136 19.30 -9.54 4.13
C ASN A 136 17.85 -9.45 3.63
N HIS A 137 17.59 -9.80 2.36
CA HIS A 137 16.29 -9.59 1.73
C HIS A 137 15.50 -10.89 1.47
N GLN A 138 15.92 -12.05 2.01
CA GLN A 138 15.21 -13.33 1.81
C GLN A 138 13.71 -13.27 2.17
N HIS A 139 13.34 -12.47 3.17
CA HIS A 139 11.95 -12.33 3.62
C HIS A 139 11.07 -11.52 2.65
N VAL A 140 11.66 -10.55 1.92
CA VAL A 140 10.96 -9.76 0.90
C VAL A 140 10.98 -10.46 -0.45
N PHE A 141 12.04 -11.22 -0.70
CA PHE A 141 12.34 -11.90 -1.95
C PHE A 141 12.76 -13.37 -1.67
N PRO A 142 11.81 -14.24 -1.32
CA PRO A 142 12.09 -15.67 -1.11
C PRO A 142 12.66 -16.33 -2.37
N ILE A 143 12.36 -15.76 -3.54
CA ILE A 143 12.87 -16.21 -4.84
C ILE A 143 14.41 -16.26 -4.90
N PHE A 144 15.12 -15.43 -4.11
CA PHE A 144 16.58 -15.49 -4.02
C PHE A 144 17.11 -16.81 -3.46
N THR A 145 16.31 -17.53 -2.66
CA THR A 145 16.71 -18.82 -2.08
C THR A 145 16.17 -19.99 -2.88
N SER A 146 14.99 -19.84 -3.50
CA SER A 146 14.31 -20.95 -4.20
C SER A 146 14.69 -21.07 -5.68
N ASP A 147 15.08 -19.98 -6.34
CA ASP A 147 15.35 -19.95 -7.77
C ASP A 147 16.85 -20.10 -8.05
N THR A 148 17.20 -21.02 -8.97
CA THR A 148 18.57 -21.39 -9.28
C THR A 148 19.34 -20.26 -9.97
N VAL A 149 18.65 -19.36 -10.68
CA VAL A 149 19.26 -18.29 -11.47
C VAL A 149 20.11 -17.36 -10.60
N PHE A 150 19.65 -17.03 -9.38
CA PHE A 150 20.40 -16.14 -8.48
C PHE A 150 21.67 -16.79 -7.96
N ASN A 151 21.64 -18.09 -7.70
CA ASN A 151 22.83 -18.85 -7.33
C ASN A 151 23.80 -18.96 -8.53
N GLU A 152 23.28 -19.19 -9.73
CA GLU A 152 24.10 -19.22 -10.95
C GLU A 152 24.81 -17.89 -11.23
N VAL A 153 24.19 -16.76 -10.89
CA VAL A 153 24.87 -15.44 -10.96
C VAL A 153 26.06 -15.38 -10.01
N LEU A 154 25.89 -15.82 -8.75
CA LEU A 154 26.98 -15.82 -7.78
C LEU A 154 28.15 -16.71 -8.22
N VAL A 155 27.83 -17.92 -8.70
CA VAL A 155 28.83 -18.86 -9.24
C VAL A 155 29.53 -18.28 -10.46
N THR A 156 28.81 -17.62 -11.36
CA THR A 156 29.39 -17.00 -12.55
C THR A 156 30.34 -15.85 -12.20
N LEU A 157 30.01 -15.04 -11.19
CA LEU A 157 30.89 -13.97 -10.70
C LEU A 157 32.19 -14.54 -10.11
N GLU A 158 32.11 -15.61 -9.34
CA GLU A 158 33.29 -16.30 -8.81
C GLU A 158 34.16 -16.90 -9.94
N ALA A 159 33.51 -17.47 -10.97
CA ALA A 159 34.19 -17.97 -12.15
C ALA A 159 34.89 -16.85 -12.95
N ILE A 160 34.30 -15.64 -13.00
CA ILE A 160 34.94 -14.45 -13.61
C ILE A 160 36.19 -14.05 -12.82
N THR A 161 36.10 -13.96 -11.49
CA THR A 161 37.27 -13.67 -10.64
C THR A 161 38.38 -14.69 -10.84
N SER A 162 38.03 -15.98 -10.87
CA SER A 162 38.97 -17.08 -11.08
C SER A 162 39.64 -17.01 -12.46
N SER A 163 38.86 -16.91 -13.53
CA SER A 163 39.36 -16.80 -14.91
C SER A 163 40.26 -15.58 -15.10
N ASN A 164 39.93 -14.46 -14.45
CA ASN A 164 40.75 -13.25 -14.52
C ASN A 164 42.09 -13.39 -13.79
N SER A 165 42.11 -14.07 -12.63
CA SER A 165 43.35 -14.33 -11.91
C SER A 165 44.30 -15.22 -12.73
N MET A 166 43.76 -16.25 -13.41
CA MET A 166 44.52 -17.14 -14.29
C MET A 166 45.11 -16.39 -15.48
N LEU A 167 44.32 -15.53 -16.13
CA LEU A 167 44.78 -14.65 -17.22
C LEU A 167 45.97 -13.78 -16.82
N ASN A 168 45.91 -13.18 -15.63
CA ASN A 168 46.97 -12.30 -15.14
C ASN A 168 48.24 -13.08 -14.73
N GLY A 169 48.12 -14.39 -14.43
CA GLY A 169 49.23 -15.27 -14.04
C GLY A 169 49.92 -15.98 -15.21
N THR A 170 49.34 -16.01 -16.41
CA THR A 170 49.93 -16.70 -17.56
C THR A 170 51.00 -15.88 -18.28
N GLY A 171 52.26 -16.35 -18.22
CA GLY A 171 53.41 -15.75 -18.92
C GLY A 171 53.63 -16.23 -20.36
N GLY A 172 52.69 -16.99 -20.97
CA GLY A 172 52.82 -17.57 -22.32
C GLY A 172 51.54 -17.44 -23.15
N SER A 173 51.67 -17.44 -24.49
CA SER A 173 50.59 -17.08 -25.43
C SER A 173 49.41 -18.05 -25.49
N ASP A 174 49.64 -19.36 -25.39
CA ASP A 174 48.57 -20.37 -25.55
C ASP A 174 47.63 -20.46 -24.34
N GLY A 175 48.18 -20.35 -23.13
CA GLY A 175 47.39 -20.30 -21.90
C GLY A 175 46.54 -19.03 -21.82
N ALA A 176 47.13 -17.88 -22.18
CA ALA A 176 46.45 -16.59 -22.17
C ALA A 176 45.22 -16.57 -23.09
N ASN A 177 45.31 -17.15 -24.29
CA ASN A 177 44.17 -17.21 -25.23
C ASN A 177 43.00 -18.06 -24.69
N THR A 178 43.30 -19.19 -24.05
CA THR A 178 42.28 -20.09 -23.50
C THR A 178 41.54 -19.46 -22.32
N HIS A 179 42.28 -18.82 -21.40
CA HIS A 179 41.66 -18.14 -20.27
C HIS A 179 40.89 -16.87 -20.70
N ALA A 180 41.32 -16.20 -21.78
CA ALA A 180 40.61 -15.05 -22.35
C ALA A 180 39.25 -15.46 -22.91
N LEU A 181 39.21 -16.57 -23.64
CA LEU A 181 37.97 -17.16 -24.14
C LEU A 181 37.03 -17.57 -22.99
N THR A 182 37.57 -18.19 -21.94
CA THR A 182 36.78 -18.61 -20.77
C THR A 182 36.19 -17.40 -20.04
N LEU A 183 36.98 -16.32 -19.87
CA LEU A 183 36.48 -15.07 -19.29
C LEU A 183 35.35 -14.48 -20.14
N ALA A 184 35.54 -14.40 -21.46
CA ALA A 184 34.51 -13.91 -22.39
C ALA A 184 33.21 -14.71 -22.28
N GLN A 185 33.29 -16.04 -22.23
CA GLN A 185 32.15 -16.93 -22.06
C GLN A 185 31.40 -16.66 -20.74
N ASN A 186 32.13 -16.51 -19.64
CA ASN A 186 31.53 -16.20 -18.34
C ASN A 186 30.84 -14.82 -18.34
N ILE A 187 31.38 -13.84 -19.08
CA ILE A 187 30.76 -12.52 -19.22
C ILE A 187 29.46 -12.58 -20.03
N TYR A 188 29.45 -13.30 -21.15
CA TYR A 188 28.21 -13.52 -21.90
C TYR A 188 27.17 -14.28 -21.07
N ARG A 189 27.60 -15.28 -20.30
CA ARG A 189 26.71 -16.00 -19.38
C ARG A 189 26.13 -15.07 -18.31
N LEU A 190 26.94 -14.19 -17.73
CA LEU A 190 26.49 -13.22 -16.74
C LEU A 190 25.46 -12.24 -17.32
N GLU A 191 25.64 -11.80 -18.56
CA GLU A 191 24.67 -10.92 -19.24
C GLU A 191 23.31 -11.62 -19.46
N ASP A 192 23.34 -12.90 -19.84
CA ASP A 192 22.13 -13.72 -20.01
C ASP A 192 21.41 -13.93 -18.67
N LEU A 193 22.16 -14.35 -17.65
CA LEU A 193 21.64 -14.54 -16.29
C LEU A 193 21.06 -13.24 -15.71
N LYS A 194 21.66 -12.09 -15.99
CA LYS A 194 21.09 -10.78 -15.60
C LYS A 194 19.69 -10.58 -16.18
N LYS A 195 19.52 -10.88 -17.47
CA LYS A 195 18.23 -10.73 -18.17
C LYS A 195 17.20 -11.70 -17.58
N GLU A 196 17.59 -12.95 -17.34
CA GLU A 196 16.72 -13.95 -16.74
C GLU A 196 16.34 -13.56 -15.30
N ALA A 197 17.30 -13.24 -14.43
CA ALA A 197 17.07 -12.83 -13.06
C ALA A 197 16.11 -11.63 -12.97
N LYS A 198 16.30 -10.62 -13.84
CA LYS A 198 15.40 -9.47 -13.95
C LYS A 198 13.97 -9.91 -14.31
N SER A 199 13.82 -10.80 -15.29
CA SER A 199 12.51 -11.32 -15.70
C SER A 199 11.84 -12.11 -14.56
N ARG A 200 12.56 -12.98 -13.87
CA ARG A 200 12.06 -13.75 -12.71
C ARG A 200 11.57 -12.83 -11.59
N LEU A 201 12.37 -11.82 -11.24
CA LEU A 201 12.00 -10.81 -10.24
C LEU A 201 10.74 -10.04 -10.65
N GLN A 202 10.65 -9.59 -11.91
CA GLN A 202 9.46 -8.91 -12.42
C GLN A 202 8.21 -9.79 -12.36
N SER A 203 8.34 -11.07 -12.73
CA SER A 203 7.25 -12.06 -12.67
C SER A 203 6.74 -12.22 -11.23
N PHE A 204 7.66 -12.42 -10.28
CA PHE A 204 7.36 -12.55 -8.86
C PHE A 204 6.64 -11.30 -8.30
N MET A 205 7.09 -10.11 -8.70
CA MET A 205 6.43 -8.87 -8.30
C MET A 205 4.99 -8.80 -8.81
N LEU A 206 4.74 -9.14 -10.07
CA LEU A 206 3.41 -9.12 -10.68
C LEU A 206 2.46 -10.11 -10.01
N GLU A 207 2.91 -11.33 -9.75
CA GLU A 207 2.11 -12.35 -9.07
C GLU A 207 1.69 -11.90 -7.67
N SER A 208 2.64 -11.33 -6.91
CA SER A 208 2.37 -10.86 -5.54
C SER A 208 1.46 -9.64 -5.44
N LEU A 209 1.19 -8.93 -6.55
CA LEU A 209 0.24 -7.82 -6.61
C LEU A 209 -1.16 -8.29 -7.05
N SER A 210 -1.27 -9.51 -7.58
CA SER A 210 -2.52 -10.09 -8.08
C SER A 210 -3.26 -10.98 -7.07
N GLY A 211 -2.60 -11.34 -5.96
CA GLY A 211 -3.17 -12.07 -4.83
C GLY A 211 -3.46 -11.16 -3.64
#